data_AF-A0A397HVA3-F1
#
_entry.id   AF-A0A397HVA3-F1
#
_cell.length_a   1.000
_cell.length_b   1.000
_cell.length_c   1.000
_cell.angle_alpha   90.00
_cell.angle_beta   90.00
_cell.angle_gamma   90.00
#
_symmetry.space_group_name_H-M   'P 1'
#
loop_
_entity.id
_entity.type
_entity.pdbx_description
1 polymer ?
#
loop_
_entity_poly.entity_id
_entity_poly.type
_entity_poly.pdbx_seq_one_letter_code
_entity_poly.pdbx_strand_id
1 'polypeptide(L)'
;MNNLDMLLTNINRNNIHPPPEIEEVLNFFNSKKPMRDRNRCHAFMILRYSVAKECKRIREFNVILIGQATNHLWKNSTSNEKLEYFNLAQRPRITYGKNSTTQEKAEYFNLEHSFATEYLSIL
;
A
#
# COMPACT_ATOMS: atom_id res chain seq x y z
N MET A 1 17.62 23.88 -7.55
CA MET A 1 17.03 22.55 -7.30
C MET A 1 16.27 22.62 -6.00
N ASN A 2 15.01 22.23 -5.99
CA ASN A 2 14.26 22.16 -4.74
C ASN A 2 14.69 20.88 -3.98
N ASN A 3 14.43 20.80 -2.67
CA ASN A 3 14.81 19.64 -1.84
C ASN A 3 14.16 18.33 -2.30
N LEU A 4 13.00 18.42 -2.98
CA LEU A 4 12.30 17.27 -3.54
C LEU A 4 12.98 16.75 -4.81
N ASP A 5 13.45 17.62 -5.70
CA ASP A 5 14.16 17.26 -6.95
C ASP A 5 15.44 16.51 -6.61
N MET A 6 16.20 17.01 -5.63
CA MET A 6 17.42 16.37 -5.14
C MET A 6 17.13 14.99 -4.54
N LEU A 7 16.04 14.86 -3.79
CA LEU A 7 15.60 13.57 -3.26
C LEU A 7 15.24 12.60 -4.40
N LEU A 8 14.45 13.07 -5.37
CA LEU A 8 14.02 12.26 -6.51
C LEU A 8 15.18 11.79 -7.39
N THR A 9 16.25 12.59 -7.55
CA THR A 9 17.45 12.18 -8.29
C THR A 9 18.28 11.13 -7.54
N ASN A 10 18.20 11.10 -6.20
CA ASN A 10 18.97 10.18 -5.36
C ASN A 10 18.26 8.85 -5.08
N ILE A 11 16.93 8.82 -5.22
CA ILE A 11 16.12 7.62 -5.07
C ILE A 11 16.41 6.65 -6.23
N ASN A 12 16.77 5.41 -5.89
CA ASN A 12 16.87 4.35 -6.88
C ASN A 12 15.51 3.66 -7.09
N ARG A 13 14.91 3.84 -8.28
CA ARG A 13 13.63 3.23 -8.64
C ARG A 13 13.66 1.70 -8.59
N ASN A 14 14.81 1.07 -8.83
CA ASN A 14 14.97 -0.40 -8.76
C ASN A 14 14.91 -0.94 -7.33
N ASN A 15 15.00 -0.06 -6.32
CA ASN A 15 14.79 -0.42 -4.92
C ASN A 15 13.33 -0.20 -4.48
N ILE A 16 12.50 0.38 -5.36
CA ILE A 16 11.07 0.62 -5.15
C ILE A 16 10.24 -0.37 -5.97
N HIS A 17 10.68 -0.75 -7.15
CA HIS A 17 10.01 -1.71 -8.01
C HIS A 17 10.93 -2.92 -8.26
N PRO A 18 10.44 -4.17 -8.14
CA PRO A 18 9.06 -4.55 -7.78
C PRO A 18 8.73 -4.27 -6.30
N PRO A 19 7.46 -4.44 -5.87
CA PRO A 19 7.09 -4.37 -4.47
C PRO A 19 7.86 -5.38 -3.60
N PRO A 20 7.99 -5.12 -2.29
CA PRO A 20 8.65 -6.04 -1.36
C PRO A 20 7.86 -7.34 -1.17
N GLU A 21 8.47 -8.31 -0.49
CA GLU A 21 7.82 -9.57 -0.16
C GLU A 21 6.61 -9.37 0.77
N ILE A 22 5.62 -10.26 0.66
CA ILE A 22 4.36 -10.13 1.40
C ILE A 22 4.58 -10.26 2.91
N GLU A 23 5.52 -11.11 3.35
CA GLU A 23 5.90 -11.31 4.74
C GLU A 23 6.47 -10.03 5.36
N GLU A 24 7.34 -9.33 4.64
CA GLU A 24 7.92 -8.05 5.05
C GLU A 24 6.83 -6.99 5.25
N VAL A 25 5.93 -6.90 4.28
CA VAL A 25 4.79 -5.97 4.29
C VAL A 25 3.85 -6.28 5.46
N LEU A 26 3.48 -7.56 5.66
CA LEU A 26 2.60 -7.99 6.75
C LEU A 26 3.22 -7.69 8.12
N ASN A 27 4.51 -7.99 8.32
CA ASN A 27 5.21 -7.69 9.57
C ASN A 27 5.19 -6.19 9.88
N PHE A 28 5.42 -5.34 8.87
CA PHE A 28 5.36 -3.89 9.04
C PHE A 28 3.96 -3.43 9.44
N PHE A 29 2.91 -3.84 8.73
CA PHE A 29 1.54 -3.38 9.02
C PHE A 29 0.97 -3.96 10.31
N ASN A 30 1.29 -5.20 10.67
CA ASN A 30 0.86 -5.83 11.93
C ASN A 30 1.53 -5.19 13.16
N SER A 31 2.76 -4.67 13.00
CA SER A 31 3.46 -3.95 14.08
C SER A 31 2.86 -2.58 14.41
N LYS A 32 1.95 -2.06 13.55
CA LYS A 32 1.33 -0.75 13.73
C LYS A 32 -0.05 -0.92 14.37
N LYS A 33 -0.42 0.02 15.24
CA LYS A 33 -1.80 0.11 15.75
C LYS A 33 -2.77 0.11 14.57
N PRO A 34 -3.94 -0.55 14.70
CA PRO A 34 -4.92 -0.62 13.63
C PRO A 34 -5.19 0.79 13.09
N MET A 35 -4.88 0.99 11.81
CA MET A 35 -5.15 2.26 11.14
C MET A 35 -6.66 2.46 11.08
N ARG A 36 -7.13 3.64 11.52
CA ARG A 36 -8.57 3.98 11.59
C ARG A 36 -9.27 3.88 10.23
N ASP A 37 -8.53 4.09 9.13
CA ASP A 37 -9.03 3.97 7.76
C ASP A 37 -8.50 2.69 7.10
N ARG A 38 -9.18 1.56 7.28
CA ARG A 38 -8.88 0.31 6.57
C ARG A 38 -9.08 0.42 5.06
N ASN A 39 -9.80 1.43 4.59
CA ASN A 39 -10.18 1.61 3.18
C ASN A 39 -9.17 2.44 2.36
N ARG A 40 -8.12 2.99 2.98
CA ARG A 40 -7.07 3.73 2.25
C ARG A 40 -6.14 2.75 1.54
N CYS A 41 -6.45 2.52 0.26
CA CYS A 41 -5.63 1.93 -0.81
C CYS A 41 -4.32 1.25 -0.34
N HIS A 42 -4.40 -0.06 -0.08
CA HIS A 42 -3.26 -0.87 0.37
C HIS A 42 -2.05 -0.78 -0.59
N ALA A 43 -2.29 -0.69 -1.91
CA ALA A 43 -1.21 -0.58 -2.91
C ALA A 43 -0.34 0.67 -2.72
N PHE A 44 -0.97 1.84 -2.54
CA PHE A 44 -0.24 3.10 -2.30
C PHE A 44 0.53 3.06 -0.97
N MET A 45 -0.03 2.44 0.06
CA MET A 45 0.63 2.28 1.36
C MET A 45 1.85 1.36 1.29
N ILE A 46 1.79 0.30 0.47
CA ILE A 46 2.93 -0.59 0.24
C ILE A 46 4.01 0.15 -0.59
N LEU A 47 3.64 0.95 -1.59
CA LEU A 47 4.61 1.82 -2.29
C LEU A 47 5.28 2.78 -1.30
N ARG A 48 4.49 3.44 -0.44
CA ARG A 48 5.02 4.37 0.57
C ARG A 48 6.03 3.69 1.50
N TYR A 49 5.81 2.43 1.84
CA TYR A 49 6.77 1.63 2.59
C TYR A 49 8.09 1.47 1.83
N SER A 50 8.04 1.05 0.55
CA SER A 50 9.23 0.90 -0.29
C SER A 50 10.01 2.21 -0.46
N VAL A 51 9.30 3.32 -0.70
CA VAL A 51 9.90 4.65 -0.80
C VAL A 51 10.57 5.05 0.51
N ALA A 52 9.91 4.85 1.66
CA ALA A 52 10.49 5.15 2.96
C ALA A 52 11.72 4.28 3.26
N LYS A 53 11.72 3.00 2.86
CA LYS A 53 12.86 2.09 2.99
C LYS A 53 14.06 2.58 2.17
N GLU A 54 13.82 3.02 0.93
CA GLU A 54 14.86 3.58 0.07
C GLU A 54 15.37 4.94 0.58
N CYS A 55 14.49 5.83 1.03
CA CYS A 55 14.90 7.10 1.65
C CYS A 55 15.78 6.87 2.88
N LYS A 56 15.42 5.88 3.73
CA LYS A 56 16.25 5.49 4.87
C LYS A 56 17.64 5.00 4.45
N ARG A 57 17.76 4.26 3.34
CA ARG A 57 19.05 3.80 2.80
C ARG A 57 19.98 4.97 2.44
N ILE A 58 19.43 6.04 1.88
CA ILE A 58 20.17 7.28 1.54
C ILE A 58 20.22 8.30 2.69
N ARG A 59 19.83 7.90 3.90
CA ARG A 59 19.81 8.73 5.13
C ARG A 59 18.86 9.94 5.07
N GLU A 60 17.79 9.86 4.28
CA GLU A 60 16.70 10.83 4.30
C GLU A 60 15.56 10.35 5.22
N PHE A 61 15.16 11.20 6.17
CA PHE A 61 14.18 10.89 7.22
C PHE A 61 13.06 11.92 7.32
N ASN A 62 13.10 12.99 6.53
CA ASN A 62 12.08 14.02 6.52
C ASN A 62 10.75 13.44 5.99
N VAL A 63 9.82 13.20 6.91
CA VAL A 63 8.53 12.57 6.62
C VAL A 63 7.67 13.36 5.62
N ILE A 64 7.85 14.69 5.53
CA ILE A 64 7.16 15.55 4.58
C ILE A 64 7.72 15.32 3.17
N LEU A 65 9.06 15.35 3.03
CA LEU A 65 9.73 15.09 1.74
C LEU A 65 9.46 13.67 1.24
N ILE A 66 9.51 12.67 2.12
CA ILE A 66 9.17 11.27 1.78
C ILE A 66 7.72 11.18 1.29
N GLY A 67 6.78 11.87 1.94
CA GLY A 67 5.38 11.93 1.50
C GLY A 67 5.22 12.56 0.11
N GLN A 68 5.92 13.67 -0.14
CA GLN A 68 5.93 14.34 -1.45
C GLN A 68 6.55 13.46 -2.54
N ALA A 69 7.70 12.83 -2.26
CA ALA A 69 8.36 11.89 -3.16
C ALA A 69 7.47 10.68 -3.47
N THR A 70 6.80 10.12 -2.46
CA THR A 70 5.84 9.01 -2.65
C THR A 70 4.72 9.41 -3.60
N ASN A 71 4.12 10.59 -3.41
CA ASN A 71 3.06 11.10 -4.29
C ASN A 71 3.57 11.29 -5.72
N HIS A 72 4.77 11.86 -5.88
CA HIS A 72 5.40 12.05 -7.18
C HIS A 72 5.65 10.71 -7.89
N LEU A 73 6.24 9.75 -7.18
CA LEU A 73 6.55 8.42 -7.71
C LEU A 73 5.29 7.66 -8.08
N TRP A 74 4.26 7.63 -7.22
CA TRP A 74 2.98 6.98 -7.54
C TRP A 74 2.31 7.57 -8.79
N LYS A 75 2.32 8.90 -8.94
CA LYS A 75 1.75 9.55 -10.14
C LYS A 75 2.51 9.14 -11.41
N ASN A 76 3.83 9.02 -11.32
CA ASN A 76 4.71 8.67 -12.44
C ASN A 76 5.00 7.16 -12.59
N SER A 77 4.41 6.30 -11.75
CA SER A 77 4.48 4.85 -11.91
C SER A 77 3.64 4.41 -13.12
N THR A 78 4.18 3.46 -13.87
CA THR A 78 3.49 2.80 -14.99
C THR A 78 2.31 1.96 -14.50
N SER A 79 1.39 1.61 -15.40
CA SER A 79 0.27 0.73 -15.06
C SER A 79 0.73 -0.64 -14.55
N ASN A 80 1.81 -1.19 -15.11
CA ASN A 80 2.36 -2.48 -14.70
C ASN A 80 2.95 -2.42 -13.29
N GLU A 81 3.74 -1.38 -13.00
CA GLU A 81 4.28 -1.16 -11.66
C GLU A 81 3.16 -1.00 -10.62
N LYS A 82 2.11 -0.24 -10.94
CA LYS A 82 0.94 -0.10 -10.06
C LYS A 82 0.23 -1.43 -9.87
N LEU A 83 0.06 -2.21 -10.94
CA LEU A 83 -0.58 -3.52 -10.91
C LEU A 83 0.13 -4.48 -9.96
N GLU A 84 1.46 -4.48 -9.91
CA GLU A 84 2.19 -5.32 -8.95
C GLU A 84 1.88 -4.95 -7.49
N TYR A 85 1.82 -3.65 -7.19
CA TYR A 85 1.40 -3.17 -5.86
C TYR A 85 -0.06 -3.52 -5.56
N PHE A 86 -0.96 -3.43 -6.54
CA PHE A 86 -2.35 -3.87 -6.40
C PHE A 86 -2.45 -5.38 -6.18
N ASN A 87 -1.70 -6.18 -6.91
CA ASN A 87 -1.66 -7.63 -6.74
C ASN A 87 -1.18 -7.99 -5.33
N LEU A 88 -0.12 -7.34 -4.84
CA LEU A 88 0.38 -7.55 -3.48
C LEU A 88 -0.63 -7.11 -2.41
N ALA A 89 -1.33 -6.00 -2.63
CA ALA A 89 -2.39 -5.50 -1.76
C ALA A 89 -3.63 -6.42 -1.72
N GLN A 90 -3.94 -7.07 -2.84
CA GLN A 90 -5.06 -7.99 -3.00
C GLN A 90 -4.71 -9.41 -2.57
N ARG A 91 -3.42 -9.77 -2.43
CA ARG A 91 -3.01 -11.06 -1.89
C ARG A 91 -3.71 -11.21 -0.54
N PRO A 92 -4.70 -12.11 -0.44
CA PRO A 92 -5.56 -12.16 0.72
C PRO A 92 -4.69 -12.47 1.94
N ARG A 93 -5.16 -12.07 3.12
CA ARG A 93 -4.63 -12.50 4.42
C ARG A 93 -4.73 -14.03 4.59
N ILE A 94 -4.18 -14.83 3.67
CA ILE A 94 -4.11 -16.29 3.73
C ILE A 94 -2.88 -16.65 4.56
N THR A 95 -2.94 -16.34 5.86
CA THR A 95 -2.22 -17.09 6.92
C THR A 95 -2.73 -16.74 8.32
N TYR A 96 -3.45 -15.64 8.51
CA TYR A 96 -4.07 -15.28 9.80
C TYR A 96 -5.60 -15.41 9.83
N GLY A 97 -6.14 -16.37 9.06
CA GLY A 97 -7.58 -16.65 8.99
C GLY A 97 -7.93 -18.14 8.87
N LYS A 98 -7.01 -19.04 9.25
CA LYS A 98 -7.35 -20.48 9.37
C LYS A 98 -8.06 -20.82 10.68
N ASN A 99 -8.23 -19.85 11.61
CA ASN A 99 -8.89 -20.07 12.90
C ASN A 99 -10.09 -19.13 13.17
N SER A 100 -10.54 -18.29 12.22
CA SER A 100 -11.75 -17.48 12.43
C SER A 100 -13.01 -18.24 12.01
N THR A 101 -13.95 -18.31 12.96
CA THR A 101 -15.22 -19.05 12.89
C THR A 101 -16.15 -18.53 11.79
N THR A 102 -17.02 -19.43 11.33
CA THR A 102 -17.97 -19.30 10.20
C THR A 102 -18.84 -18.02 10.20
N GLN A 103 -18.96 -17.33 11.34
CA GLN A 103 -19.80 -16.14 11.49
C GLN A 103 -19.15 -14.87 10.92
N GLU A 104 -17.83 -14.70 11.04
CA GLU A 104 -17.12 -13.51 10.50
C GLU A 104 -17.02 -13.52 8.98
N LYS A 105 -17.04 -14.71 8.35
CA LYS A 105 -17.05 -14.85 6.89
C LYS A 105 -18.40 -14.45 6.27
N ALA A 106 -19.50 -14.70 6.98
CA ALA A 106 -20.84 -14.32 6.54
C ALA A 106 -21.06 -12.80 6.61
N GLU A 107 -20.51 -12.14 7.63
CA GLU A 107 -20.57 -10.66 7.72
C GLU A 107 -19.76 -9.98 6.60
N TYR A 108 -18.61 -10.54 6.21
CA TYR A 108 -17.80 -10.01 5.11
C TYR A 108 -18.48 -10.15 3.74
N PHE A 109 -19.15 -11.28 3.48
CA PHE A 109 -19.89 -11.51 2.24
C PHE A 109 -21.14 -10.63 2.13
N ASN A 110 -21.83 -10.39 3.25
CA ASN A 110 -22.99 -9.49 3.31
C ASN A 110 -22.60 -8.02 3.15
N LEU A 111 -21.41 -7.62 3.61
CA LEU A 111 -20.86 -6.28 3.38
C LEU A 111 -20.50 -6.06 1.90
N GLU A 112 -19.83 -7.01 1.25
CA GLU A 112 -19.56 -6.92 -0.20
C GLU A 112 -20.84 -6.85 -1.06
N HIS A 113 -21.88 -7.60 -0.70
CA HIS A 113 -23.18 -7.54 -1.40
C HIS A 113 -23.90 -6.19 -1.22
N SER A 114 -23.81 -5.57 -0.05
CA SER A 114 -24.43 -4.25 0.21
C SER A 114 -23.79 -3.13 -0.61
N PHE A 115 -22.48 -3.19 -0.87
CA PHE A 115 -21.77 -2.17 -1.66
C PHE A 115 -21.96 -2.35 -3.18
N ALA A 116 -22.22 -3.57 -3.66
CA ALA A 116 -22.51 -3.83 -5.07
C ALA A 116 -23.91 -3.33 -5.49
N THR A 117 -24.89 -3.33 -4.58
CA THR A 117 -26.25 -2.86 -4.87
C THR A 117 -26.39 -1.34 -4.88
N GLU A 118 -25.56 -0.61 -4.13
CA GLU A 118 -25.68 0.86 -4.01
C GLU A 118 -25.06 1.60 -5.22
N TYR A 119 -24.23 0.93 -6.02
CA TYR A 119 -23.60 1.49 -7.24
C TYR A 119 -24.43 1.33 -8.52
N LEU A 120 -25.48 0.50 -8.51
CA LEU A 120 -26.40 0.34 -9.66
C LEU A 120 -27.65 1.21 -9.58
N SER A 121 -27.86 1.94 -8.48
CA SER A 121 -28.99 2.85 -8.25
C SER A 121 -28.69 4.33 -8.53
N ILE A 122 -27.51 4.64 -9.09
CA ILE A 122 -27.12 6.00 -9.52
C ILE A 122 -26.61 5.98 -10.98
N LEU A 123 -27.39 5.32 -11.85
CA LEU A 123 -27.48 5.56 -13.29
C LEU A 123 -28.97 5.67 -13.65
#